data_AF-A0A1N6GTB5-F1
#
_entry.id   AF-A0A1N6GTB5-F1
#
_cell.length_a   1.000
_cell.length_b   1.000
_cell.length_c   1.000
_cell.angle_alpha   90.00
_cell.angle_beta   90.00
_cell.angle_gamma   90.00
#
_symmetry.space_group_name_H-M   'P 1'
#
loop_
_entity.id
_entity.type
_entity.pdbx_description
1 polymer ?
#
loop_
_entity_poly.entity_id
_entity_poly.type
_entity_poly.pdbx_seq_one_letter_code
_entity_poly.pdbx_strand_id
1 'polypeptide(L)'
;MDEPTGKMASFRTDVSDSVADIREMVVAHVSLIIAPRDCKSIVGAGRRQMRVSRTNAGASHICRWTFTMTESWAWGRPKEELVDRSDSPSDSPSHRLIHADKRRAWSRARLGERIRAVPLPGVTEPEIHATAERPPILAP
;
A
#
# COMPACT_ATOMS: atom_id res chain seq x y z
N MET A 1 16.29 2.10 -32.72
CA MET A 1 15.48 3.22 -33.20
C MET A 1 15.10 3.99 -31.95
N ASP A 2 15.98 4.89 -31.51
CA ASP A 2 15.75 5.76 -30.37
C ASP A 2 15.21 7.08 -30.90
N GLU A 3 13.94 7.39 -30.60
CA GLU A 3 13.38 8.70 -30.88
C GLU A 3 13.51 9.57 -29.62
N PRO A 4 14.27 10.67 -29.62
CA PRO A 4 14.74 11.33 -28.39
C PRO A 4 13.72 12.29 -27.77
N THR A 5 12.47 12.30 -28.25
CA THR A 5 11.41 13.20 -27.76
C THR A 5 10.05 12.55 -28.03
N GLY A 6 9.79 11.40 -27.41
CA GLY A 6 8.61 10.57 -27.69
C GLY A 6 7.29 11.31 -27.48
N LYS A 7 6.79 11.98 -28.53
CA LYS A 7 5.45 12.59 -28.57
C LYS A 7 4.46 11.45 -28.72
N MET A 8 3.81 11.04 -27.63
CA MET A 8 2.78 10.02 -27.67
C MET A 8 1.43 10.66 -27.97
N ALA A 9 0.88 10.38 -29.16
CA ALA A 9 -0.49 10.74 -29.48
C ALA A 9 -1.45 9.90 -28.62
N SER A 10 -2.40 10.56 -27.95
CA SER A 10 -3.44 9.91 -27.15
C SER A 10 -4.78 10.12 -27.84
N PHE A 11 -5.56 9.04 -27.98
CA PHE A 11 -6.86 9.06 -28.65
C PHE A 11 -7.96 8.68 -27.66
N ARG A 12 -9.15 9.26 -27.83
CA ARG A 12 -10.32 8.99 -27.02
C ARG A 12 -11.55 8.81 -27.91
N THR A 13 -12.41 7.87 -27.52
CA THR A 13 -13.65 7.55 -28.26
C THR A 13 -14.81 8.46 -27.88
N ASP A 14 -14.80 8.98 -26.65
CA ASP A 14 -15.76 9.98 -26.21
C ASP A 14 -15.28 11.38 -26.64
N VAL A 15 -16.11 12.07 -27.42
CA VAL A 15 -15.82 13.41 -27.96
C VAL A 15 -16.12 14.52 -26.95
N SER A 16 -16.77 14.21 -25.83
CA SER A 16 -17.05 15.17 -24.76
C SER A 16 -15.89 15.36 -23.79
N ASP A 17 -14.91 14.44 -23.78
CA ASP A 17 -13.74 14.52 -22.90
C ASP A 17 -12.80 15.67 -23.32
N SER A 18 -12.39 16.48 -22.35
CA SER A 18 -11.43 17.55 -22.59
C SER A 18 -10.00 17.02 -22.72
N VAL A 19 -9.11 17.86 -23.28
CA VAL A 19 -7.66 17.56 -23.32
C VAL A 19 -7.09 17.34 -21.92
N ALA A 20 -7.63 18.00 -20.89
CA ALA A 20 -7.21 17.83 -19.51
C ALA A 20 -7.58 16.43 -18.99
N ASP A 21 -8.81 15.99 -19.24
CA ASP A 21 -9.30 14.66 -18.83
C ASP A 21 -8.49 13.54 -19.49
N ILE A 22 -8.18 13.69 -20.79
CA ILE A 22 -7.35 12.75 -21.53
C ILE A 22 -5.94 12.69 -20.92
N ARG A 23 -5.34 13.84 -20.60
CA ARG A 23 -4.01 13.90 -19.97
C ARG A 23 -4.01 13.26 -18.60
N GLU A 24 -5.01 13.54 -17.77
CA GLU A 24 -5.14 12.97 -16.45
C GLU A 24 -5.24 11.45 -16.52
N MET A 25 -6.08 10.92 -17.42
CA MET A 25 -6.23 9.48 -17.59
C MET A 25 -4.94 8.80 -18.09
N VAL A 26 -4.20 9.44 -19.01
CA VAL A 26 -2.89 8.94 -19.46
C VAL A 26 -1.88 8.92 -18.31
N VAL A 27 -1.85 9.97 -17.49
CA VAL A 27 -0.99 10.00 -16.29
C VAL A 27 -1.44 8.94 -15.28
N ALA A 28 -2.75 8.73 -15.10
CA ALA A 28 -3.30 7.72 -14.22
C ALA A 28 -2.95 6.29 -14.66
N HIS A 29 -2.74 6.06 -15.97
CA HIS A 29 -2.30 4.76 -16.51
C HIS A 29 -1.00 4.29 -15.85
N VAL A 30 -0.11 5.18 -15.42
CA VAL A 30 1.13 4.80 -14.72
C VAL A 30 0.84 3.88 -13.52
N SER A 31 -0.33 3.99 -12.89
CA SER A 31 -0.78 3.09 -11.82
C SER A 31 -0.93 1.62 -12.28
N LEU A 32 -1.36 1.37 -13.52
CA LEU A 32 -1.45 0.03 -14.12
C LEU A 32 -0.07 -0.60 -14.37
N ILE A 33 0.96 0.23 -14.55
CA ILE A 33 2.35 -0.23 -14.73
C ILE A 33 2.99 -0.55 -13.37
N ILE A 34 2.69 0.25 -12.35
CA ILE A 34 3.24 0.09 -11.00
C ILE A 34 2.59 -1.08 -10.26
N ALA A 35 1.26 -1.24 -10.36
CA ALA A 35 0.53 -2.25 -9.57
C ALA A 35 1.05 -3.70 -9.74
N PRO A 36 1.38 -4.19 -10.95
CA PRO A 36 1.98 -5.52 -11.11
C PRO A 36 3.35 -5.65 -10.43
N ARG A 37 4.19 -4.60 -10.48
CA ARG A 37 5.49 -4.56 -9.81
C ARG A 37 5.32 -4.64 -8.29
N ASP A 38 4.41 -3.85 -7.73
CA ASP A 38 4.17 -3.80 -6.30
C ASP A 38 3.52 -5.09 -5.79
N CYS A 39 2.58 -5.65 -6.55
CA CYS A 39 2.00 -6.95 -6.24
C CYS A 39 3.07 -8.06 -6.20
N LYS A 40 4.05 -8.03 -7.12
CA LYS A 40 5.16 -8.99 -7.14
C LYS A 40 6.16 -8.77 -6.00
N SER A 41 6.64 -7.54 -5.83
CA SER A 41 7.78 -7.20 -4.97
C SER A 41 7.39 -6.94 -3.51
N ILE A 42 6.24 -6.31 -3.28
CA ILE A 42 5.76 -5.93 -1.94
C ILE A 42 4.83 -7.00 -1.39
N VAL A 43 3.79 -7.38 -2.12
CA VAL A 43 2.79 -8.36 -1.62
C VAL A 43 3.29 -9.81 -1.71
N GLY A 44 4.33 -10.05 -2.52
CA GLY A 44 5.01 -11.34 -2.61
C GLY A 44 4.54 -12.23 -3.76
N ALA A 45 3.79 -11.68 -4.73
CA ALA A 45 3.33 -12.48 -5.87
C ALA A 45 4.47 -13.03 -6.74
N GLY A 46 5.65 -12.40 -6.72
CA GLY A 46 6.83 -12.85 -7.44
C GLY A 46 7.64 -13.95 -6.74
N ARG A 47 7.34 -14.27 -5.47
CA ARG A 47 8.10 -15.25 -4.68
C ARG A 47 7.44 -16.64 -4.62
N ARG A 48 6.36 -16.86 -5.36
CA ARG A 48 5.57 -18.10 -5.25
C ARG A 48 6.11 -19.18 -6.18
N GLN A 49 6.55 -20.29 -5.60
CA GLN A 49 6.93 -21.52 -6.32
C GLN A 49 6.07 -22.68 -5.82
N MET A 50 4.77 -22.63 -6.10
CA MET A 50 3.88 -23.75 -5.79
C MET A 50 4.01 -24.82 -6.87
N ARG A 51 4.07 -26.09 -6.47
CA ARG A 51 4.29 -27.24 -7.38
C ARG A 51 3.13 -27.48 -8.35
N VAL A 52 1.95 -26.95 -8.05
CA VAL A 52 0.73 -27.14 -8.85
C VAL A 52 0.27 -25.80 -9.42
N SER A 53 0.04 -25.75 -10.73
CA SER A 53 -0.34 -24.54 -11.47
C SER A 53 -1.60 -23.88 -10.93
N ARG A 54 -2.64 -24.67 -10.60
CA ARG A 54 -3.89 -24.18 -9.99
C ARG A 54 -3.64 -23.52 -8.64
N THR A 55 -2.81 -24.11 -7.78
CA THR A 55 -2.49 -23.52 -6.48
C THR A 55 -1.71 -22.23 -6.66
N ASN A 56 -0.80 -22.17 -7.64
CA ASN A 56 -0.08 -20.93 -7.98
C ASN A 56 -1.03 -19.82 -8.48
N ALA A 57 -2.04 -20.18 -9.28
CA ALA A 57 -3.09 -19.26 -9.69
C ALA A 57 -3.89 -18.75 -8.47
N GLY A 58 -4.36 -19.66 -7.60
CA GLY A 58 -5.08 -19.29 -6.38
C GLY A 58 -4.28 -18.36 -5.48
N ALA A 59 -3.01 -18.66 -5.23
CA ALA A 59 -2.13 -17.79 -4.46
C ALA A 59 -1.92 -16.43 -5.15
N SER A 60 -1.86 -16.41 -6.49
CA SER A 60 -1.83 -15.18 -7.32
C SER A 60 -3.05 -14.30 -7.10
N HIS A 61 -4.24 -14.89 -7.06
CA HIS A 61 -5.46 -14.17 -6.72
C HIS A 61 -5.43 -13.62 -5.29
N ILE A 62 -4.95 -14.39 -4.31
CA ILE A 62 -4.89 -13.93 -2.92
C ILE A 62 -4.02 -12.66 -2.79
N CYS A 63 -2.80 -12.62 -3.34
CA CYS A 63 -2.03 -11.38 -3.24
C CYS A 63 -2.64 -10.22 -4.03
N ARG A 64 -3.32 -10.49 -5.16
CA ARG A 64 -4.03 -9.42 -5.88
C ARG A 64 -5.18 -8.86 -5.02
N TRP A 65 -5.91 -9.72 -4.31
CA TRP A 65 -6.91 -9.29 -3.35
C TRP A 65 -6.29 -8.50 -2.19
N THR A 66 -5.18 -8.96 -1.61
CA THR A 66 -4.48 -8.21 -0.55
C THR A 66 -4.02 -6.84 -1.04
N PHE A 67 -3.49 -6.75 -2.27
CA PHE A 67 -3.14 -5.48 -2.91
C PHE A 67 -4.36 -4.56 -3.00
N THR A 68 -5.45 -5.03 -3.60
CA THR A 68 -6.68 -4.25 -3.78
C THR A 68 -7.26 -3.80 -2.44
N MET A 69 -7.36 -4.68 -1.45
CA MET A 69 -7.88 -4.32 -0.12
C MET A 69 -7.04 -3.24 0.55
N THR A 70 -5.71 -3.29 0.41
CA THR A 70 -4.80 -2.26 0.94
C THR A 70 -5.05 -0.91 0.25
N GLU A 71 -5.12 -0.91 -1.09
CA GLU A 71 -5.37 0.31 -1.87
C GLU A 71 -6.75 0.91 -1.59
N SER A 72 -7.78 0.08 -1.51
CA SER A 72 -9.14 0.51 -1.16
C SER A 72 -9.22 1.05 0.27
N TRP A 73 -8.54 0.44 1.23
CA TRP A 73 -8.51 0.93 2.62
C TRP A 73 -7.76 2.26 2.74
N ALA A 74 -6.70 2.45 1.96
CA ALA A 74 -5.91 3.67 1.93
C ALA A 74 -6.55 4.79 1.08
N TRP A 75 -7.59 4.48 0.30
CA TRP A 75 -8.21 5.43 -0.60
C TRP A 75 -8.80 6.62 0.16
N GLY A 76 -8.43 7.84 -0.25
CA GLY A 76 -8.89 9.08 0.37
C GLY A 76 -8.28 9.43 1.73
N ARG A 77 -7.38 8.59 2.29
CA ARG A 77 -6.66 8.91 3.53
C ARG A 77 -5.49 9.86 3.26
N PRO A 78 -5.19 10.78 4.18
CA PRO A 78 -4.06 11.69 4.03
C PRO A 78 -2.73 10.92 4.09
N LYS A 79 -1.70 11.45 3.41
CA LYS A 79 -0.38 10.80 3.32
C LYS A 79 0.25 10.64 4.71
N GLU A 80 0.03 11.62 5.57
CA GLU A 80 0.58 11.74 6.92
C GLU A 80 0.09 10.60 7.83
N GLU A 81 -1.12 10.07 7.60
CA GLU A 81 -1.64 8.89 8.32
C GLU A 81 -1.03 7.56 7.83
N LEU A 82 -0.57 7.53 6.59
CA LEU A 82 -0.13 6.31 5.91
C LEU A 82 1.39 6.14 5.93
N VAL A 83 2.13 7.25 5.98
CA VAL A 83 3.59 7.26 5.96
C VAL A 83 4.11 7.29 7.40
N ASP A 84 4.95 6.31 7.70
CA ASP A 84 5.73 6.26 8.93
C ASP A 84 7.19 6.05 8.55
N ARG A 85 8.06 6.95 9.02
CA ARG A 85 9.47 7.07 8.65
C ARG A 85 10.38 7.15 9.87
N SER A 86 9.87 6.82 11.07
CA SER A 86 10.68 6.79 12.30
C SER A 86 11.98 6.00 12.12
N ASP A 87 11.91 4.91 11.36
CA ASP A 87 13.00 3.96 11.17
C ASP A 87 13.86 4.26 9.92
N SER A 88 13.58 5.35 9.19
CA SER A 88 14.31 5.72 7.97
C SER A 88 14.42 7.25 7.84
N PRO A 89 15.13 7.92 8.77
CA PRO A 89 15.19 9.38 8.85
C PRO A 89 15.91 10.05 7.67
N SER A 90 16.67 9.29 6.87
CA SER A 90 17.29 9.78 5.63
C SER A 90 16.33 9.86 4.45
N ASP A 91 15.13 9.28 4.55
CA ASP A 91 14.12 9.36 3.49
C ASP A 91 13.48 10.76 3.49
N SER A 92 13.41 11.38 2.31
CA SER A 92 12.77 12.68 2.17
C SER A 92 11.28 12.62 2.58
N PRO A 93 10.79 13.54 3.44
CA PRO A 93 9.37 13.60 3.78
C PRO A 93 8.48 13.91 2.55
N SER A 94 9.05 14.51 1.49
CA SER A 94 8.35 14.75 0.23
C SER A 94 8.23 13.52 -0.67
N HIS A 95 8.85 12.39 -0.32
CA HIS A 95 8.81 11.18 -1.15
C HIS A 95 7.36 10.72 -1.42
N ARG A 96 7.10 10.26 -2.64
CA ARG A 96 5.77 9.80 -3.06
C ARG A 96 5.31 8.65 -2.15
N LEU A 97 4.03 8.67 -1.78
CA LEU A 97 3.37 7.56 -1.10
C LEU A 97 3.41 6.31 -2.01
N ILE A 98 3.98 5.21 -1.53
CA ILE A 98 4.05 3.95 -2.26
C ILE A 98 3.17 2.87 -1.61
N HIS A 99 2.90 1.78 -2.34
CA HIS A 99 2.09 0.67 -1.83
C HIS A 99 2.64 0.06 -0.53
N ALA A 100 3.97 0.04 -0.38
CA ALA A 100 4.61 -0.47 0.83
C ALA A 100 4.21 0.32 2.09
N ASP A 101 4.06 1.64 1.98
CA ASP A 101 3.64 2.50 3.10
C ASP A 101 2.21 2.17 3.52
N LYS A 102 1.31 2.16 2.53
CA LYS A 102 -0.11 1.81 2.71
C LYS A 102 -0.26 0.44 3.37
N ARG A 103 0.52 -0.56 2.93
CA ARG A 103 0.49 -1.91 3.49
C ARG A 103 0.97 -1.96 4.94
N ARG A 104 2.04 -1.23 5.28
CA ARG A 104 2.54 -1.13 6.66
C ARG A 104 1.49 -0.45 7.56
N ALA A 105 0.94 0.69 7.12
CA ALA A 105 -0.11 1.40 7.84
C ALA A 105 -1.35 0.53 8.06
N TRP A 106 -1.81 -0.17 7.01
CA TRP A 106 -2.96 -1.09 7.12
C TRP A 106 -2.68 -2.22 8.11
N SER A 107 -1.47 -2.78 8.08
CA SER A 107 -1.07 -3.86 8.99
C SER A 107 -1.05 -3.39 10.45
N ARG A 108 -0.53 -2.17 10.72
CA ARG A 108 -0.57 -1.56 12.05
C ARG A 108 -2.01 -1.30 12.51
N ALA A 109 -2.86 -0.77 11.64
CA ALA A 109 -4.27 -0.52 11.94
C ALA A 109 -5.01 -1.82 12.31
N ARG A 110 -4.88 -2.87 11.49
CA ARG A 110 -5.49 -4.18 11.76
C ARG A 110 -4.97 -4.83 13.03
N LEU A 111 -3.68 -4.70 13.32
CA LEU A 111 -3.11 -5.20 14.57
C LEU A 111 -3.67 -4.44 15.78
N GLY A 112 -3.74 -3.11 15.71
CA GLY A 112 -4.33 -2.29 16.77
C GLY A 112 -5.81 -2.61 17.01
N GLU A 113 -6.60 -2.78 15.94
CA GLU A 113 -8.00 -3.24 16.03
C GLU A 113 -8.10 -4.59 16.75
N ARG A 114 -7.24 -5.57 16.38
CA ARG A 114 -7.24 -6.89 17.02
C ARG A 114 -6.86 -6.83 18.49
N ILE A 115 -5.85 -6.04 18.86
CA ILE A 115 -5.42 -5.89 20.26
C ILE A 115 -6.57 -5.32 21.10
N ARG A 116 -7.24 -4.26 20.62
CA ARG A 116 -8.38 -3.65 21.33
C ARG A 116 -9.61 -4.56 21.40
N ALA A 117 -9.79 -5.44 20.42
CA ALA A 117 -10.92 -6.36 20.37
C ALA A 117 -10.76 -7.60 21.28
N VAL A 118 -9.56 -7.88 21.80
CA VAL A 118 -9.35 -8.95 22.77
C VAL A 118 -9.75 -8.43 24.16
N PRO A 119 -10.79 -8.99 24.81
CA PRO A 119 -11.06 -8.67 26.19
C PRO A 119 -9.91 -9.24 27.02
N LEU A 120 -9.06 -8.38 27.56
CA LEU A 120 -8.07 -8.79 28.56
C LEU A 120 -8.83 -8.97 29.88
N PRO A 121 -8.97 -10.21 30.40
CA PRO A 121 -9.61 -10.41 31.69
C PRO A 121 -8.78 -9.67 32.75
N GLY A 122 -9.35 -8.63 33.36
CA GLY A 122 -8.72 -7.89 34.45
C GLY A 122 -7.80 -6.73 34.06
N VAL A 123 -7.75 -6.29 32.80
CA VAL A 123 -7.02 -5.06 32.41
C VAL A 123 -8.02 -4.01 31.92
N THR A 124 -7.99 -2.84 32.55
CA THR A 124 -8.85 -1.71 32.23
C THR A 124 -8.23 -0.84 31.12
N GLU A 125 -9.07 -0.20 30.30
CA GLU A 125 -8.63 0.72 29.23
C GLU A 125 -7.55 1.76 29.65
N PRO A 126 -7.59 2.36 30.86
CA PRO A 126 -6.50 3.23 31.33
C PRO A 126 -5.15 2.53 31.54
N GLU A 127 -5.12 1.24 31.89
CA GLU A 127 -3.87 0.47 32.07
C GLU A 127 -3.20 0.13 30.73
N ILE A 128 -4.01 -0.07 29.67
CA ILE A 128 -3.51 -0.26 28.31
C ILE A 128 -2.85 1.03 27.80
N HIS A 129 -3.50 2.18 28.02
CA HIS A 129 -2.93 3.48 27.69
C HIS A 129 -1.63 3.77 28.46
N ALA A 130 -1.61 3.50 29.77
CA ALA A 130 -0.41 3.68 30.60
C ALA A 130 0.77 2.79 30.16
N THR A 131 0.49 1.60 29.63
CA THR A 131 1.52 0.68 29.12
C THR A 131 2.05 1.13 27.76
N ALA A 132 1.21 1.69 26.89
CA ALA A 132 1.61 2.20 25.58
C ALA A 132 2.53 3.43 25.66
N GLU A 133 2.38 4.24 26.71
CA GLU A 133 3.20 5.44 26.98
C GLU A 133 4.51 5.12 27.73
N ARG A 134 4.71 3.87 28.15
CA ARG A 134 5.90 3.49 28.93
C ARG A 134 7.07 3.19 27.98
N PRO A 135 8.22 3.89 28.10
CA PRO A 135 9.37 3.63 27.24
C PRO A 135 9.89 2.21 27.43
N PRO A 136 10.38 1.54 26.37
CA PRO A 136 10.85 0.17 26.46
C PRO A 136 12.01 0.09 27.45
N ILE A 137 11.94 -0.88 28.37
CA ILE A 137 13.02 -1.19 29.30
C ILE A 137 14.18 -1.73 28.46
N LEU A 138 15.19 -0.90 28.23
CA LEU A 138 16.51 -1.35 27.82
C LEU A 138 17.06 -2.20 28.97
N ALA A 139 17.04 -3.52 28.79
CA ALA A 139 17.79 -4.42 29.65
C ALA A 139 19.30 -4.24 29.38
N PRO A 140 20.15 -4.25 30.42
CA PRO A 140 21.59 -4.04 30.32
C PRO A 140 22.33 -5.16 29.57
#